data_AF-A0A523ZJD1-F1
#
_entry.id   AF-A0A523ZJD1-F1
#
_cell.length_a   1.000
_cell.length_b   1.000
_cell.length_c   1.000
_cell.angle_alpha   90.00
_cell.angle_beta   90.00
_cell.angle_gamma   90.00
#
_symmetry.space_group_name_H-M   'P 1'
#
loop_
_entity.id
_entity.type
_entity.pdbx_description
1 polymer ?
#
loop_
_entity_poly.entity_id
_entity_poly.type
_entity_poly.pdbx_seq_one_letter_code
_entity_poly.pdbx_strand_id
1 'polypeptide(L)'
;MGDFLAFRRMITPIIIQIVFWIGVIGIVVLGIWAIVDGVSGESDAGGVIGGVLILIFGPIIWRVFCEIGILTFRIIETLADVRNIIKEKRG
;
A
#
# COMPACT_ATOMS: atom_id res chain seq x y z
N MET A 1 21.01 -20.81 6.76
CA MET A 1 19.94 -20.61 5.75
C MET A 1 18.56 -21.10 6.22
N GLY A 2 18.25 -21.06 7.53
CA GLY A 2 16.94 -21.49 8.08
C GLY A 2 16.05 -20.36 8.59
N ASP A 3 16.57 -19.13 8.71
CA ASP A 3 15.84 -17.99 9.30
C ASP A 3 14.74 -17.41 8.38
N PHE A 4 14.79 -17.70 7.08
CA PHE A 4 13.74 -17.32 6.12
C PHE A 4 12.46 -18.16 6.28
N LEU A 5 12.57 -19.38 6.81
CA LEU A 5 11.43 -20.29 7.03
C LEU A 5 10.87 -20.20 8.45
N ALA A 6 11.58 -19.53 9.37
CA ALA A 6 11.14 -19.41 10.76
C ALA A 6 10.02 -18.38 10.97
N PHE A 7 9.57 -17.65 9.93
CA PHE A 7 8.52 -16.61 10.03
C PHE A 7 8.71 -15.63 11.20
N ARG A 8 9.96 -15.48 11.68
CA ARG A 8 10.29 -14.75 12.90
C ARG A 8 10.33 -13.24 12.67
N ARG A 9 10.59 -12.83 11.43
CA ARG A 9 10.30 -11.50 10.92
C ARG A 9 9.01 -11.59 10.11
N MET A 10 8.03 -10.74 10.41
CA MET A 10 6.94 -10.53 9.47
C MET A 10 7.54 -9.97 8.18
N ILE A 11 7.58 -10.80 7.13
CA ILE A 11 7.96 -10.37 5.77
C ILE A 11 6.80 -9.57 5.14
N THR A 12 5.58 -9.75 5.65
CA THR A 12 4.35 -9.08 5.21
C THR A 12 4.45 -7.56 5.08
N PRO A 13 4.93 -6.79 6.08
CA PRO A 13 5.09 -5.34 5.94
C PRO A 13 6.04 -4.94 4.81
N ILE A 14 7.09 -5.73 4.54
CA ILE A 14 8.04 -5.48 3.45
C ILE A 14 7.38 -5.77 2.09
N ILE A 15 6.62 -6.87 1.99
CA ILE A 15 5.86 -7.19 0.78
C ILE A 15 4.86 -6.09 0.45
N ILE A 16 4.12 -5.57 1.45
CA ILE A 16 3.15 -4.49 1.24
C ILE A 16 3.86 -3.21 0.73
N GLN A 17 5.08 -2.90 1.19
CA GLN A 17 5.86 -1.77 0.67
C GLN A 17 6.24 -1.95 -0.81
N ILE A 18 6.58 -3.15 -1.24
CA ILE A 18 6.88 -3.44 -2.65
C ILE A 18 5.61 -3.31 -3.50
N VAL A 19 4.50 -3.87 -3.02
CA VAL A 19 3.18 -3.76 -3.67
C VAL A 19 2.73 -2.31 -3.75
N PHE A 20 3.03 -1.49 -2.74
CA PHE A 20 2.72 -0.06 -2.75
C PHE A 20 3.34 0.63 -3.96
N TRP A 21 4.65 0.47 -4.18
CA TRP A 21 5.35 1.07 -5.30
C TRP A 21 4.81 0.59 -6.65
N ILE A 22 4.53 -0.70 -6.78
CA ILE A 22 3.94 -1.27 -8.00
C ILE A 22 2.54 -0.69 -8.26
N GLY A 23 1.71 -0.57 -7.21
CA GLY A 23 0.37 0.00 -7.31
C GLY A 23 0.40 1.48 -7.66
N VAL A 24 1.33 2.26 -7.10
CA VAL A 24 1.53 3.68 -7.46
C VAL A 24 1.90 3.81 -8.93
N ILE A 25 2.85 2.98 -9.42
CA ILE A 25 3.22 2.96 -10.85
C ILE A 25 2.01 2.61 -11.71
N GLY A 26 1.22 1.60 -11.31
CA GLY A 26 -0.01 1.22 -12.00
C GLY A 26 -1.04 2.35 -12.07
N ILE A 27 -1.28 3.05 -10.96
CA ILE A 27 -2.23 4.19 -10.91
C ILE A 27 -1.76 5.34 -11.81
N VAL A 28 -0.46 5.63 -11.82
CA VAL A 28 0.11 6.67 -12.70
C VAL A 28 -0.05 6.26 -14.17
N VAL A 29 0.25 5.00 -14.53
CA VAL A 29 0.09 4.51 -15.90
C VAL A 29 -1.38 4.54 -16.33
N LEU A 30 -2.30 4.07 -15.49
CA LEU A 30 -3.74 4.09 -15.78
C LEU A 30 -4.28 5.53 -15.89
N GLY A 31 -3.82 6.45 -15.03
CA GLY A 31 -4.19 7.86 -15.09
C GLY A 31 -3.73 8.52 -16.39
N ILE A 32 -2.47 8.28 -16.81
CA ILE A 32 -1.95 8.79 -18.07
C ILE A 32 -2.70 8.17 -19.26
N TRP A 33 -2.97 6.86 -19.22
CA TRP A 33 -3.70 6.17 -20.29
C TRP A 33 -5.11 6.72 -20.45
N ALA A 34 -5.83 6.98 -19.34
CA ALA A 34 -7.15 7.61 -19.35
C ALA A 34 -7.12 9.05 -19.91
N ILE A 35 -6.05 9.82 -19.67
CA ILE A 35 -5.87 11.16 -20.26
C ILE A 35 -5.63 11.06 -21.77
N VAL A 36 -4.77 10.13 -22.22
CA VAL A 36 -4.48 9.94 -23.65
C VAL A 36 -5.73 9.48 -24.41
N ASP A 37 -6.46 8.52 -23.86
CA ASP A 37 -7.73 8.03 -24.41
C ASP A 37 -8.75 9.16 -24.53
N GLY A 38 -8.94 9.94 -23.43
CA GLY A 38 -9.86 11.07 -23.39
C GLY A 38 -9.49 12.27 -24.27
N VAL A 39 -8.24 12.38 -24.74
CA VAL A 39 -7.83 13.38 -25.75
C VAL A 39 -8.04 12.85 -27.18
N SER A 40 -7.96 11.54 -27.38
CA SER A 40 -8.06 10.89 -28.70
C SER A 40 -9.47 10.44 -29.09
N GLY A 41 -10.36 10.21 -28.12
CA GLY A 41 -11.74 9.81 -28.33
C GLY A 41 -12.69 11.00 -28.49
N GLU A 42 -13.83 10.79 -29.15
CA GLU A 42 -14.93 11.76 -29.30
C GLU A 42 -15.56 12.20 -27.96
N SER A 43 -15.17 11.57 -26.85
CA SER A 43 -15.61 11.91 -25.51
C SER A 43 -14.96 13.21 -25.02
N ASP A 44 -15.78 14.25 -25.07
CA ASP A 44 -15.68 15.54 -24.39
C ASP A 44 -15.04 15.46 -22.99
N ALA A 45 -14.48 16.57 -22.52
CA ALA A 45 -13.63 16.84 -21.34
C ALA A 45 -13.65 15.90 -20.10
N GLY A 46 -14.69 15.09 -19.90
CA GLY A 46 -14.84 14.11 -18.83
C GLY A 46 -13.75 13.02 -18.77
N GLY A 47 -13.19 12.56 -19.90
CA GLY A 47 -12.09 11.58 -19.90
C GLY A 47 -10.81 12.16 -19.29
N VAL A 48 -10.47 13.39 -19.65
CA VAL A 48 -9.31 14.13 -19.11
C VAL A 48 -9.51 14.47 -17.64
N ILE A 49 -10.70 14.95 -17.26
CA ILE A 49 -11.03 15.28 -15.86
C ILE A 49 -10.98 14.01 -14.98
N GLY A 50 -11.52 12.89 -15.47
CA GLY A 50 -11.49 11.60 -14.78
C GLY A 50 -10.06 11.06 -14.60
N GLY A 51 -9.21 11.17 -15.62
CA GLY A 51 -7.80 10.78 -15.55
C GLY A 51 -7.01 11.61 -14.55
N VAL A 52 -7.20 12.93 -14.51
CA VAL A 52 -6.57 13.82 -13.52
C VAL A 52 -7.04 13.53 -12.10
N LEU A 53 -8.34 13.28 -11.91
CA LEU A 53 -8.89 12.86 -10.62
C LEU A 53 -8.26 11.55 -10.13
N ILE A 54 -8.11 10.56 -11.00
CA ILE A 54 -7.45 9.28 -10.66
C ILE A 54 -5.97 9.50 -10.30
N LEU A 55 -5.27 10.39 -11.00
CA LEU A 55 -3.85 10.65 -10.76
C LEU A 55 -3.61 11.35 -9.40
N ILE A 56 -4.57 12.16 -8.94
CA ILE A 56 -4.49 12.87 -7.65
C ILE A 56 -5.05 12.01 -6.50
N PHE A 57 -6.27 11.49 -6.63
CA PHE A 57 -6.95 10.75 -5.57
C PHE A 57 -6.52 9.29 -5.49
N GLY A 58 -6.14 8.67 -6.61
CA GLY A 58 -5.71 7.27 -6.67
C GLY A 58 -4.53 6.97 -5.73
N PRO A 59 -3.41 7.72 -5.81
CA PRO A 59 -2.26 7.49 -4.92
C PRO A 59 -2.59 7.75 -3.46
N ILE A 60 -3.44 8.73 -3.15
CA ILE A 60 -3.85 9.06 -1.77
C ILE A 60 -4.63 7.89 -1.17
N ILE A 61 -5.65 7.40 -1.87
CA ILE A 61 -6.46 6.27 -1.41
C ILE A 61 -5.57 5.03 -1.26
N TRP A 62 -4.77 4.71 -2.28
CA TRP A 62 -3.85 3.56 -2.27
C TRP A 62 -2.87 3.60 -1.10
N ARG A 63 -2.32 4.79 -0.80
CA ARG A 63 -1.42 4.99 0.34
C ARG A 63 -2.12 4.69 1.66
N VAL A 64 -3.33 5.19 1.87
CA VAL A 64 -4.10 4.95 3.11
C VAL A 64 -4.40 3.46 3.29
N PHE A 65 -4.80 2.76 2.22
CA PHE A 65 -5.04 1.31 2.28
C PHE A 65 -3.77 0.54 2.66
N CYS A 66 -2.63 0.86 2.05
CA CYS A 66 -1.35 0.23 2.37
C CYS A 66 -0.90 0.54 3.81
N GLU A 67 -1.11 1.77 4.27
CA GLU A 67 -0.72 2.22 5.61
C GLU A 67 -1.54 1.51 6.70
N ILE A 68 -2.85 1.36 6.53
CA ILE A 68 -3.71 0.60 7.45
C ILE A 68 -3.27 -0.87 7.49
N GLY A 69 -2.96 -1.46 6.32
CA GLY A 69 -2.48 -2.84 6.24
C GLY A 69 -1.20 -3.06 7.05
N ILE A 70 -0.18 -2.22 6.85
CA ILE A 70 1.09 -2.30 7.60
C ILE A 70 0.88 -2.00 9.10
N LEU A 71 0.04 -1.02 9.42
CA LEU A 71 -0.25 -0.60 10.79
C LEU A 71 -0.84 -1.75 11.62
N THR A 72 -1.78 -2.52 11.07
CA THR A 72 -2.38 -3.66 11.78
C THR A 72 -1.34 -4.70 12.18
N PHE A 73 -0.44 -5.06 11.25
CA PHE A 73 0.65 -6.00 11.55
C PHE A 73 1.60 -5.46 12.61
N ARG A 74 1.96 -4.18 12.52
CA ARG A 74 2.82 -3.53 13.51
C ARG A 74 2.21 -3.48 14.91
N ILE A 75 0.88 -3.26 15.00
CA ILE A 75 0.15 -3.28 16.28
C ILE A 75 0.27 -4.68 16.92
N ILE A 76 0.09 -5.75 16.15
CA ILE A 76 0.18 -7.13 16.66
C ILE A 76 1.58 -7.43 17.22
N GLU A 77 2.64 -7.04 16.50
CA GLU A 77 4.01 -7.20 16.98
C GLU A 77 4.25 -6.43 18.29
N THR A 78 3.79 -5.18 18.35
CA THR A 78 3.95 -4.32 19.53
C THR A 78 3.25 -4.92 20.75
N LEU A 79 2.02 -5.46 20.59
CA LEU A 79 1.31 -6.13 21.69
C LEU A 79 2.03 -7.40 22.14
N ALA A 80 2.56 -8.18 21.21
CA ALA A 80 3.32 -9.39 21.52
C ALA A 80 4.59 -9.07 22.34
N ASP A 81 5.26 -7.96 22.00
CA ASP A 81 6.46 -7.49 22.69
C ASP A 81 6.15 -7.01 24.11
N VAL A 82 5.13 -6.16 24.28
CA VAL A 82 4.66 -5.70 25.61
C VAL A 82 4.30 -6.88 26.51
N ARG A 83 3.64 -7.91 25.98
CA ARG A 83 3.32 -9.12 26.74
C ARG A 83 4.56 -9.85 27.24
N ASN A 84 5.61 -9.95 26.42
CA ASN A 84 6.86 -10.60 26.80
C ASN A 84 7.60 -9.81 27.89
N ILE A 85 7.65 -8.48 27.76
CA ILE A 85 8.26 -7.59 28.77
C ILE A 85 7.57 -7.75 30.14
N ILE A 86 6.23 -7.84 30.16
CA ILE A 86 5.48 -8.05 31.41
C ILE A 86 5.76 -9.42 32.01
N LYS A 87 5.91 -10.46 31.18
CA LYS A 87 6.19 -11.83 31.63
C LYS A 87 7.58 -11.94 32.26
N GLU A 88 8.56 -11.26 31.68
CA GLU A 88 9.93 -11.19 32.23
C GLU A 88 10.01 -10.40 33.53
N LYS A 89 9.19 -9.34 33.70
CA LYS A 89 9.10 -8.64 35.00
C LYS A 89 8.35 -9.40 36.10
N ARG A 90 7.61 -10.47 35.76
CA ARG A 90 6.83 -11.27 36.71
C ARG A 90 7.48 -12.61 37.09
N GLY A 91 8.53 -13.03 36.39
CA GLY A 91 9.33 -14.22 36.71
C GLY A 91 10.61 -13.82 37.43
#